data_AF-A0A1X7VEL0-F1
#
_entry.id   AF-A0A1X7VEL0-F1
#
_cell.length_a   1.000
_cell.length_b   1.000
_cell.length_c   1.000
_cell.angle_alpha   90.00
_cell.angle_beta   90.00
_cell.angle_gamma   90.00
#
_symmetry.space_group_name_H-M   'P 1'
#
loop_
_entity.id
_entity.type
_entity.pdbx_description
1 polymer ?
#
loop_
_entity_poly.entity_id
_entity_poly.type
_entity_poly.pdbx_seq_one_letter_code
_entity_poly.pdbx_strand_id
1 'polypeptide(L)'
;MAAKPKGAKGKGAKEAKASQSLWEMCQEFEVESEMMETRPVRCKKEQSGVVTKPQFARYLEDYLKKELAFTGAPPRGPSLVRLQAYREVFECLVDKFTTYKPLLASIKLEYDRFIDNQEKKIRELHPLQTKLLSTKEGYEKKIIALKENDKKQDDKEKQRGRQLQKEIDRLKERGTSYKLQIEKLKEEVADLYEKYRFEADARKLLIADYNELKISGQNDDQQDEEVVIEKEDPVILKLKLVRAKEELHIAKKHLNEVMADYGGDVVPKEEYELIESSYRKAESELDTKKAQCASAIEEYNLLLIMYKELERRGKSMEELERIKQSATPRSREVGRDK
;
A
#
# COMPACT_ATOMS: atom_id res chain seq x y z
N MET A 1 6.82 -29.17 6.48
CA MET A 1 6.55 -29.08 5.02
C MET A 1 6.33 -27.61 4.66
N ALA A 2 7.33 -26.96 4.07
CA ALA A 2 7.32 -25.53 3.77
C ALA A 2 6.85 -25.28 2.33
N ALA A 3 5.69 -24.65 2.15
CA ALA A 3 5.18 -24.24 0.85
C ALA A 3 5.77 -22.88 0.46
N LYS A 4 6.64 -22.85 -0.56
CA LYS A 4 7.12 -21.62 -1.20
C LYS A 4 6.02 -21.01 -2.08
N PRO A 5 5.77 -19.69 -2.03
CA PRO A 5 4.88 -19.04 -2.98
C PRO A 5 5.63 -18.79 -4.31
N LYS A 6 5.34 -19.63 -5.32
CA LYS A 6 5.63 -19.34 -6.73
C LYS A 6 4.46 -18.54 -7.29
N GLY A 7 4.62 -17.24 -7.53
CA GLY A 7 3.52 -16.48 -8.17
C GLY A 7 3.72 -15.00 -8.48
N ALA A 8 4.76 -14.33 -7.97
CA ALA A 8 4.89 -12.87 -8.12
C ALA A 8 5.77 -12.38 -9.28
N LYS A 9 6.64 -13.24 -9.87
CA LYS A 9 7.60 -12.80 -10.89
C LYS A 9 7.04 -12.65 -12.31
N GLY A 10 5.79 -13.05 -12.57
CA GLY A 10 5.21 -13.07 -13.92
C GLY A 10 4.45 -11.80 -14.34
N LYS A 11 3.93 -11.01 -13.38
CA LYS A 11 3.09 -9.83 -13.70
C LYS A 11 3.91 -8.61 -14.09
N GLY A 12 4.98 -8.30 -13.35
CA GLY A 12 5.86 -7.15 -13.65
C GLY A 12 6.58 -7.27 -15.00
N ALA A 13 6.94 -8.49 -15.43
CA ALA A 13 7.58 -8.71 -16.73
C ALA A 13 6.61 -8.52 -17.91
N LYS A 14 5.31 -8.79 -17.73
CA LYS A 14 4.28 -8.55 -18.75
C LYS A 14 3.89 -7.07 -18.82
N GLU A 15 3.81 -6.38 -17.69
CA GLU A 15 3.55 -4.94 -17.63
C GLU A 15 4.72 -4.15 -18.24
N ALA A 16 5.97 -4.51 -17.93
CA ALA A 16 7.14 -3.88 -18.53
C ALA A 16 7.19 -4.07 -20.05
N LYS A 17 6.86 -5.27 -20.56
CA LYS A 17 6.78 -5.53 -22.01
C LYS A 17 5.66 -4.75 -22.69
N ALA A 18 4.51 -4.58 -22.02
CA ALA A 18 3.39 -3.81 -22.55
C ALA A 18 3.70 -2.31 -22.58
N SER A 19 4.36 -1.77 -21.55
CA SER A 19 4.83 -0.39 -21.53
C SER A 19 5.91 -0.12 -22.57
N GLN A 20 6.81 -1.07 -22.81
CA GLN A 20 7.87 -0.97 -23.83
C GLN A 20 7.30 -1.01 -25.25
N SER A 21 6.32 -1.90 -25.50
CA SER A 21 5.61 -1.96 -26.78
C SER A 21 4.76 -0.72 -27.06
N LEU A 22 4.15 -0.10 -26.03
CA LEU A 22 3.44 1.18 -26.19
C LEU A 22 4.39 2.35 -26.48
N TRP A 23 5.59 2.36 -25.89
CA TRP A 23 6.62 3.36 -26.19
C TRP A 23 7.17 3.22 -27.62
N GLU A 24 7.43 1.99 -28.08
CA GLU A 24 7.85 1.70 -29.47
C GLU A 24 6.77 2.10 -30.47
N MET A 25 5.49 1.85 -30.17
CA MET A 25 4.36 2.24 -31.03
C MET A 25 4.13 3.75 -31.07
N CYS A 26 4.43 4.48 -29.99
CA CYS A 26 4.44 5.94 -29.98
C CYS A 26 5.63 6.51 -30.77
N GLN A 27 6.78 5.84 -30.78
CA GLN A 27 7.92 6.22 -31.61
C GLN A 27 7.67 5.96 -33.10
N GLU A 28 6.98 4.88 -33.46
CA GLU A 28 6.61 4.60 -34.85
C GLU A 28 5.62 5.63 -35.41
N PHE A 29 4.73 6.19 -34.56
CA PHE A 29 3.78 7.22 -34.97
C PHE A 29 4.43 8.60 -35.25
N GLU A 30 5.66 8.82 -34.79
CA GLU A 30 6.43 10.05 -35.05
C GLU A 30 7.24 9.99 -36.36
N VAL A 31 7.30 8.83 -37.03
CA VAL A 31 8.16 8.60 -38.20
C VAL A 31 7.41 8.65 -39.55
N GLU A 32 6.09 8.59 -39.58
CA GLU A 32 5.29 8.74 -40.83
C GLU A 32 4.92 10.20 -41.15
N SER A 33 5.83 11.14 -40.89
CA SER A 33 5.78 12.44 -41.56
C SER A 33 6.25 12.22 -43.00
N GLU A 34 5.29 11.85 -43.87
CA GLU A 34 5.49 11.69 -45.31
C GLU A 34 6.36 12.83 -45.84
N MET A 35 7.61 12.49 -46.15
CA MET A 35 8.52 13.35 -46.86
C MET A 35 7.87 13.65 -48.22
N MET A 36 7.30 14.84 -48.37
CA MET A 36 7.04 15.39 -49.69
C MET A 36 8.39 15.57 -50.39
N GLU A 37 8.86 14.50 -51.04
CA GLU A 37 9.92 14.57 -52.04
C GLU A 37 9.44 15.44 -53.19
N THR A 38 9.75 16.73 -53.10
CA THR A 38 9.62 17.65 -54.21
C THR A 38 10.66 17.25 -55.26
N ARG A 39 10.21 16.53 -56.30
CA ARG A 39 11.05 16.27 -57.47
C ARG A 39 11.55 17.61 -58.03
N PRO A 40 12.86 17.77 -58.25
CA PRO A 40 13.39 19.01 -58.82
C PRO A 40 12.92 19.12 -60.28
N VAL A 41 12.10 20.13 -60.57
CA VAL A 41 11.76 20.51 -61.94
C VAL A 41 13.02 21.09 -62.58
N ARG A 42 13.62 20.31 -63.49
CA ARG A 42 14.83 20.68 -64.22
C ARG A 42 14.47 21.65 -65.35
N CYS A 43 14.43 22.95 -65.06
CA CYS A 43 14.46 23.97 -66.11
C CYS A 43 15.84 23.96 -66.79
N LYS A 44 15.88 23.73 -68.11
CA LYS A 44 17.10 23.89 -68.91
C LYS A 44 17.53 25.36 -68.83
N LYS A 45 18.79 25.61 -68.46
CA LYS A 45 19.39 26.95 -68.51
C LYS A 45 19.60 27.33 -69.97
N GLU A 46 18.71 28.13 -70.53
CA GLU A 46 19.01 28.92 -71.72
C GLU A 46 19.83 30.15 -71.31
N GLN A 47 20.86 30.42 -72.10
CA GLN A 47 21.88 31.44 -71.90
C GLN A 47 21.25 32.84 -71.95
N SER A 48 21.41 33.66 -70.90
CA SER A 48 21.02 35.07 -70.94
C SER A 48 22.26 35.96 -70.92
N GLY A 49 22.42 36.77 -71.98
CA GLY A 49 23.17 38.01 -71.90
C GLY A 49 22.61 38.94 -70.81
N VAL A 50 23.43 39.89 -70.37
CA VAL A 50 23.14 40.81 -69.27
C VAL A 50 21.94 41.68 -69.61
N VAL A 51 20.75 41.28 -69.17
CA VAL A 51 19.54 42.11 -69.18
C VAL A 51 19.44 42.83 -67.84
N THR A 52 19.41 44.15 -67.87
CA THR A 52 19.22 44.99 -66.68
C THR A 52 17.89 44.67 -66.01
N LYS A 53 17.92 44.48 -64.69
CA LYS A 53 16.75 44.07 -63.89
C LYS A 53 15.61 45.09 -64.05
N PRO A 54 14.38 44.69 -64.43
CA PRO A 54 13.26 45.62 -64.63
C PRO A 54 12.97 46.44 -63.37
N GLN A 55 12.69 47.74 -63.52
CA GLN A 55 12.42 48.64 -62.39
C GLN A 55 11.28 48.15 -61.49
N PHE A 56 10.26 47.52 -62.07
CA PHE A 56 9.13 46.95 -61.34
C PHE A 56 9.53 45.81 -60.39
N ALA A 57 10.47 44.95 -60.80
CA ALA A 57 10.97 43.86 -59.95
C ALA A 57 11.76 44.40 -58.73
N ARG A 58 12.50 45.49 -58.91
CA ARG A 58 13.20 46.17 -57.80
C ARG A 58 12.21 46.77 -56.80
N TYR A 59 11.15 47.42 -57.31
CA TYR A 59 10.08 47.97 -56.48
C TYR A 59 9.39 46.89 -55.63
N LEU A 60 9.05 45.74 -56.22
CA LEU A 60 8.42 44.64 -55.48
C LEU A 60 9.36 44.00 -54.44
N GLU A 61 10.65 43.86 -54.75
CA GLU A 61 11.64 43.35 -53.80
C GLU A 61 11.85 44.29 -52.61
N ASP A 62 11.89 45.60 -52.85
CA ASP A 62 12.02 46.60 -51.79
C ASP A 62 10.75 46.73 -50.97
N TYR A 63 9.57 46.59 -51.59
CA TYR A 63 8.29 46.50 -50.90
C TYR A 63 8.21 45.26 -50.01
N LEU A 64 8.57 44.09 -50.54
CA LEU A 64 8.61 42.84 -49.79
C LEU A 64 9.57 42.91 -48.59
N LYS A 65 10.76 43.50 -48.76
CA LYS A 65 11.71 43.67 -47.64
C LYS A 65 11.16 44.57 -46.54
N LYS A 66 10.43 45.63 -46.90
CA LYS A 66 9.79 46.53 -45.94
C LYS A 66 8.65 45.83 -45.20
N GLU A 67 7.78 45.12 -45.92
CA GLU A 67 6.67 44.36 -45.32
C GLU A 67 7.17 43.23 -44.40
N LEU A 68 8.24 42.52 -44.80
CA LEU A 68 8.86 41.49 -43.96
C LEU A 68 9.56 42.06 -42.72
N ALA A 69 10.17 43.25 -42.83
CA ALA A 69 10.76 43.95 -41.68
C ALA A 69 9.69 44.49 -40.72
N PHE A 70 8.53 44.92 -41.25
CA PHE A 70 7.41 45.44 -40.47
C PHE A 70 6.63 44.33 -39.75
N THR A 71 6.47 43.17 -40.37
CA THR A 71 5.68 42.05 -39.83
C THR A 71 6.36 41.26 -38.71
N GLY A 72 7.63 41.53 -38.40
CA GLY A 72 8.35 40.89 -37.28
C GLY A 72 8.47 39.36 -37.36
N ALA A 73 8.29 38.80 -38.56
CA ALA A 73 8.22 37.35 -38.75
C ALA A 73 9.60 36.67 -38.61
N PRO A 74 9.65 35.41 -38.11
CA PRO A 74 10.91 34.66 -38.01
C PRO A 74 11.62 34.53 -39.37
N PRO A 75 12.96 34.68 -39.43
CA PRO A 75 13.71 34.65 -40.68
C PRO A 75 13.70 33.28 -41.39
N ARG A 76 13.28 32.21 -40.71
CA ARG A 76 13.14 30.86 -41.28
C ARG A 76 11.97 30.10 -40.64
N GLY A 77 11.39 29.15 -41.37
CA GLY A 77 10.28 28.30 -40.89
C GLY A 77 8.89 28.74 -41.35
N PRO A 78 7.83 27.92 -41.23
CA PRO A 78 6.47 28.22 -41.68
C PRO A 78 5.86 29.38 -40.85
N SER A 79 5.35 30.41 -41.54
CA SER A 79 4.68 31.55 -40.90
C SER A 79 3.57 32.07 -41.81
N LEU A 80 2.34 32.13 -41.28
CA LEU A 80 1.16 32.66 -41.97
C LEU A 80 1.34 34.14 -42.31
N VAL A 81 1.93 34.92 -41.41
CA VAL A 81 2.18 36.35 -41.59
C VAL A 81 3.21 36.58 -42.69
N ARG A 82 4.26 35.76 -42.73
CA ARG A 82 5.26 35.80 -43.80
C ARG A 82 4.63 35.43 -45.15
N LEU A 83 3.84 34.36 -45.17
CA LEU A 83 3.12 33.90 -46.35
C LEU A 83 2.17 34.97 -46.89
N GLN A 84 1.53 35.76 -46.01
CA GLN A 84 0.66 36.87 -46.40
C GLN A 84 1.40 37.97 -47.18
N ALA A 85 2.57 38.41 -46.68
CA ALA A 85 3.39 39.39 -47.40
C ALA A 85 3.84 38.87 -48.79
N TYR A 86 4.16 37.57 -48.89
CA TYR A 86 4.46 36.93 -50.18
C TYR A 86 3.23 36.81 -51.09
N ARG A 87 2.02 36.56 -50.55
CA ARG A 87 0.77 36.54 -51.32
C ARG A 87 0.49 37.90 -51.94
N GLU A 88 0.61 38.98 -51.18
CA GLU A 88 0.32 40.34 -51.65
C GLU A 88 1.29 40.80 -52.75
N VAL A 89 2.58 40.48 -52.60
CA VAL A 89 3.60 40.74 -53.63
C VAL A 89 3.35 39.90 -54.88
N PHE A 90 2.92 38.64 -54.71
CA PHE A 90 2.58 37.76 -55.82
C PHE A 90 1.32 38.24 -56.57
N GLU A 91 0.29 38.74 -55.89
CA GLU A 91 -0.87 39.37 -56.54
C GLU A 91 -0.46 40.59 -57.36
N CYS A 92 0.35 41.48 -56.79
CA CYS A 92 0.89 42.64 -57.49
C CYS A 92 1.71 42.24 -58.72
N LEU A 93 2.45 41.14 -58.64
CA LEU A 93 3.22 40.56 -59.75
C LEU A 93 2.28 40.04 -60.86
N VAL A 94 1.31 39.20 -60.49
CA VAL A 94 0.37 38.55 -61.42
C VAL A 94 -0.51 39.58 -62.15
N ASP A 95 -0.91 40.66 -61.47
CA ASP A 95 -1.70 41.74 -62.07
C ASP A 95 -1.00 42.47 -63.21
N LYS A 96 0.33 42.51 -63.22
CA LYS A 96 1.10 43.10 -64.33
C LYS A 96 1.34 42.15 -65.51
N PHE A 97 1.15 40.84 -65.34
CA PHE A 97 1.37 39.83 -66.38
C PHE A 97 0.07 39.46 -67.11
N THR A 98 -0.41 40.30 -68.02
CA THR A 98 -1.71 40.11 -68.69
C THR A 98 -1.83 38.80 -69.50
N THR A 99 -0.76 38.35 -70.18
CA THR A 99 -0.78 37.14 -71.02
C THR A 99 -0.70 35.83 -70.22
N TYR A 100 0.03 35.84 -69.09
CA TYR A 100 0.30 34.65 -68.27
C TYR A 100 -0.55 34.58 -66.99
N LYS A 101 -1.34 35.63 -66.71
CA LYS A 101 -2.26 35.73 -65.58
C LYS A 101 -3.14 34.49 -65.37
N PRO A 102 -3.82 33.90 -66.37
CA PRO A 102 -4.66 32.72 -66.13
C PRO A 102 -3.87 31.50 -65.65
N LEU A 103 -2.65 31.30 -66.15
CA LEU A 103 -1.78 30.21 -65.73
C LEU A 103 -1.27 30.42 -64.30
N LEU A 104 -0.77 31.62 -63.99
CA LEU A 104 -0.26 31.95 -62.65
C LEU A 104 -1.37 31.93 -61.59
N ALA A 105 -2.57 32.40 -61.93
CA ALA A 105 -3.74 32.30 -61.07
C ALA A 105 -4.16 30.83 -60.84
N SER A 106 -4.11 29.98 -61.86
CA SER A 106 -4.38 28.54 -61.72
C SER A 106 -3.37 27.85 -60.80
N ILE A 107 -2.08 28.18 -60.93
CA ILE A 107 -1.02 27.63 -60.06
C ILE A 107 -1.25 28.07 -58.61
N LYS A 108 -1.50 29.36 -58.39
CA LYS A 108 -1.81 29.91 -57.06
C LYS A 108 -3.02 29.21 -56.42
N LEU A 109 -4.09 29.03 -57.19
CA LEU A 109 -5.32 28.41 -56.71
C LEU A 109 -5.11 26.96 -56.23
N GLU A 110 -4.24 26.19 -56.86
CA GLU A 110 -3.91 24.83 -56.40
C GLU A 110 -3.15 24.85 -55.05
N TYR A 111 -2.19 25.76 -54.89
CA TYR A 111 -1.50 25.93 -53.61
C TYR A 111 -2.43 26.44 -52.51
N ASP A 112 -3.32 27.38 -52.83
CA ASP A 112 -4.33 27.89 -51.89
C ASP A 112 -5.25 26.76 -51.43
N ARG A 113 -5.75 25.93 -52.35
CA ARG A 113 -6.56 24.75 -52.02
C ARG A 113 -5.78 23.75 -51.15
N PHE A 114 -4.50 23.53 -51.42
CA PHE A 114 -3.68 22.64 -50.61
C PHE A 114 -3.46 23.18 -49.19
N ILE A 115 -3.17 24.48 -49.04
CA ILE A 115 -3.01 25.12 -47.73
C ILE A 115 -4.30 25.04 -46.92
N ASP A 116 -5.45 25.36 -47.54
CA ASP A 116 -6.76 25.26 -46.90
C ASP A 116 -7.07 23.82 -46.44
N ASN A 117 -6.69 22.83 -47.25
CA ASN A 117 -6.85 21.42 -46.88
C ASN A 117 -5.98 21.03 -45.67
N GLN A 118 -4.73 21.51 -45.62
CA GLN A 118 -3.84 21.27 -44.47
C GLN A 118 -4.36 21.95 -43.20
N GLU A 119 -4.85 23.19 -43.31
CA GLU A 119 -5.46 23.87 -42.17
C GLU A 119 -6.69 23.12 -41.64
N LYS A 120 -7.54 22.58 -42.53
CA LYS A 120 -8.69 21.74 -42.12
C LYS A 120 -8.24 20.50 -41.36
N LYS A 121 -7.24 19.77 -41.87
CA LYS A 121 -6.66 18.61 -41.18
C LYS A 121 -6.11 18.98 -39.80
N ILE A 122 -5.41 20.10 -39.68
CA ILE A 122 -4.89 20.59 -38.38
C ILE A 122 -6.04 20.91 -37.42
N ARG A 123 -7.11 21.56 -37.90
CA ARG A 123 -8.29 21.87 -37.08
C ARG A 123 -9.03 20.61 -36.62
N GLU A 124 -9.07 19.55 -37.43
CA GLU A 124 -9.67 18.26 -37.07
C GLU A 124 -8.83 17.47 -36.06
N LEU A 125 -7.50 17.57 -36.12
CA LEU A 125 -6.59 16.88 -35.19
C LEU A 125 -6.74 17.38 -33.74
N HIS A 126 -7.00 18.66 -33.52
CA HIS A 126 -7.10 19.25 -32.18
C HIS A 126 -8.22 18.63 -31.29
N PRO A 127 -9.48 18.50 -31.76
CA PRO A 127 -10.53 17.84 -30.98
C PRO A 127 -10.26 16.33 -30.78
N LEU A 128 -9.61 15.67 -31.73
CA LEU A 128 -9.16 14.28 -31.58
C LEU A 128 -8.14 14.14 -30.43
N GLN A 129 -7.14 15.01 -30.38
CA GLN A 129 -6.16 15.05 -29.28
C GLN A 129 -6.84 15.33 -27.94
N THR A 130 -7.80 16.25 -27.90
CA THR A 130 -8.55 16.58 -26.68
C THR A 130 -9.37 15.38 -26.18
N LYS A 131 -10.07 14.68 -27.10
CA LYS A 131 -10.85 13.48 -26.77
C LYS A 131 -9.94 12.35 -26.28
N LEU A 132 -8.77 12.18 -26.89
CA LEU A 132 -7.77 11.20 -26.46
C LEU A 132 -7.28 11.47 -25.03
N LEU A 133 -6.92 12.73 -24.73
CA LEU A 133 -6.49 13.15 -23.39
C LEU A 133 -7.58 12.90 -22.34
N SER A 134 -8.82 13.33 -22.62
CA SER A 134 -9.96 13.11 -21.73
C SER A 134 -10.22 11.62 -21.47
N THR A 135 -10.12 10.80 -22.52
CA THR A 135 -10.28 9.34 -22.42
C THR A 135 -9.18 8.72 -21.57
N LYS A 136 -7.91 9.15 -21.78
CA LYS A 136 -6.76 8.71 -20.99
C LYS A 136 -6.92 9.05 -19.50
N GLU A 137 -7.29 10.28 -19.17
CA GLU A 137 -7.57 10.70 -17.80
C GLU A 137 -8.70 9.87 -17.16
N GLY A 138 -9.73 9.53 -17.92
CA GLY A 138 -10.81 8.66 -17.48
C GLY A 138 -10.32 7.25 -17.11
N TYR A 139 -9.45 6.66 -17.93
CA TYR A 139 -8.84 5.37 -17.63
C TYR A 139 -7.87 5.43 -16.44
N GLU A 140 -7.06 6.48 -16.32
CA GLU A 140 -6.16 6.67 -15.18
C GLU A 140 -6.94 6.75 -13.86
N LYS A 141 -8.03 7.54 -13.82
CA LYS A 141 -8.93 7.60 -12.66
C LYS A 141 -9.53 6.24 -12.33
N LYS A 142 -9.96 5.48 -13.34
CA LYS A 142 -10.50 4.12 -13.14
C LYS A 142 -9.46 3.15 -12.60
N ILE A 143 -8.22 3.23 -13.07
CA ILE A 143 -7.10 2.40 -12.59
C ILE A 143 -6.80 2.73 -11.12
N ILE A 144 -6.77 4.01 -10.75
CA ILE A 144 -6.54 4.44 -9.36
C ILE A 144 -7.66 3.93 -8.45
N ALA A 145 -8.92 4.10 -8.86
CA ALA A 145 -10.07 3.64 -8.09
C ALA A 145 -10.06 2.11 -7.88
N LEU A 146 -9.71 1.34 -8.90
CA LEU A 146 -9.55 -0.12 -8.78
C LEU A 146 -8.43 -0.49 -7.81
N LYS A 147 -7.26 0.14 -7.92
CA LYS A 147 -6.13 -0.10 -7.00
C LYS A 147 -6.51 0.21 -5.54
N GLU A 148 -7.25 1.29 -5.31
CA GLU A 148 -7.70 1.65 -3.96
C GLU A 148 -8.72 0.65 -3.42
N ASN A 149 -9.67 0.21 -4.24
CA ASN A 149 -10.64 -0.82 -3.86
C ASN A 149 -9.96 -2.16 -3.55
N ASP A 150 -9.03 -2.60 -4.39
CA ASP A 150 -8.27 -3.84 -4.19
C ASP A 150 -7.48 -3.78 -2.88
N LYS A 151 -6.85 -2.64 -2.58
CA LYS A 151 -6.15 -2.42 -1.31
C LYS A 151 -7.10 -2.51 -0.12
N LYS A 152 -8.29 -1.89 -0.20
CA LYS A 152 -9.32 -1.98 0.85
C LYS A 152 -9.82 -3.41 1.06
N GLN A 153 -9.94 -4.19 -0.01
CA GLN A 153 -10.33 -5.61 0.07
C GLN A 153 -9.23 -6.46 0.72
N ASP A 154 -7.98 -6.26 0.31
CA ASP A 154 -6.81 -6.94 0.90
C ASP A 154 -6.68 -6.65 2.40
N ASP A 155 -6.88 -5.39 2.82
CA ASP A 155 -6.83 -5.01 4.23
C ASP A 155 -7.96 -5.68 5.06
N LYS A 156 -9.18 -5.73 4.51
CA LYS A 156 -10.32 -6.45 5.13
C LYS A 156 -10.03 -7.94 5.26
N GLU A 157 -9.48 -8.55 4.22
CA GLU A 157 -9.19 -9.98 4.22
C GLU A 157 -8.05 -10.31 5.20
N LYS A 158 -7.01 -9.48 5.26
CA LYS A 158 -5.96 -9.58 6.29
C LYS A 158 -6.51 -9.45 7.70
N GLN A 159 -7.46 -8.54 7.93
CA GLN A 159 -8.09 -8.38 9.23
C GLN A 159 -8.90 -9.63 9.63
N ARG A 160 -9.69 -10.19 8.70
CA ARG A 160 -10.41 -11.45 8.91
C ARG A 160 -9.44 -12.61 9.19
N GLY A 161 -8.35 -12.70 8.43
CA GLY A 161 -7.30 -13.70 8.66
C GLY A 161 -6.71 -13.61 10.07
N ARG A 162 -6.42 -12.39 10.55
CA ARG A 162 -5.96 -12.18 11.95
C ARG A 162 -7.02 -12.58 12.98
N GLN A 163 -8.30 -12.30 12.73
CA GLN A 163 -9.39 -12.69 13.64
C GLN A 163 -9.56 -14.21 13.70
N LEU A 164 -9.57 -14.88 12.56
CA LEU A 164 -9.66 -16.34 12.48
C LEU A 164 -8.47 -17.01 13.16
N GLN A 165 -7.26 -16.47 12.99
CA GLN A 165 -6.07 -16.99 13.65
C GLN A 165 -6.21 -16.91 15.18
N LYS A 166 -6.68 -15.78 15.72
CA LYS A 166 -6.95 -15.63 17.16
C LYS A 166 -7.96 -16.65 17.67
N GLU A 167 -9.03 -16.91 16.91
CA GLU A 167 -10.03 -17.90 17.33
C GLU A 167 -9.48 -19.33 17.27
N ILE A 168 -8.64 -19.65 16.27
CA ILE A 168 -7.92 -20.93 16.20
C ILE A 168 -7.04 -21.11 17.43
N ASP A 169 -6.27 -20.08 17.80
CA ASP A 169 -5.35 -20.17 18.94
C ASP A 169 -6.14 -20.32 20.25
N ARG A 170 -7.24 -19.57 20.42
CA ARG A 170 -8.16 -19.72 21.55
C ARG A 170 -8.78 -21.12 21.63
N LEU A 171 -9.18 -21.70 20.49
CA LEU A 171 -9.73 -23.06 20.45
C LEU A 171 -8.67 -24.11 20.78
N LYS A 172 -7.43 -23.92 20.33
CA LYS A 172 -6.30 -24.80 20.69
C LYS A 172 -6.00 -24.74 22.18
N GLU A 173 -5.93 -23.56 22.78
CA GLU A 173 -5.73 -23.38 24.22
C GLU A 173 -6.84 -24.04 25.05
N ARG A 174 -8.10 -23.91 24.62
CA ARG A 174 -9.20 -24.65 25.27
C ARG A 174 -9.03 -26.15 25.11
N GLY A 175 -8.64 -26.62 23.93
CA GLY A 175 -8.36 -28.03 23.67
C GLY A 175 -7.26 -28.59 24.57
N THR A 176 -6.16 -27.87 24.77
CA THR A 176 -5.08 -28.27 25.67
C THR A 176 -5.52 -28.25 27.14
N SER A 177 -6.29 -27.24 27.55
CA SER A 177 -6.85 -27.15 28.91
C SER A 177 -7.78 -28.33 29.23
N TYR A 178 -8.71 -28.65 28.33
CA TYR A 178 -9.61 -29.80 28.52
C TYR A 178 -8.84 -31.11 28.54
N LYS A 179 -7.82 -31.26 27.68
CA LYS A 179 -6.96 -32.44 27.69
C LYS A 179 -6.26 -32.62 29.04
N LEU A 180 -5.72 -31.54 29.61
CA LEU A 180 -5.09 -31.58 30.93
C LEU A 180 -6.08 -31.97 32.03
N GLN A 181 -7.30 -31.40 32.00
CA GLN A 181 -8.35 -31.75 32.96
C GLN A 181 -8.76 -33.23 32.86
N ILE A 182 -8.86 -33.77 31.63
CA ILE A 182 -9.14 -35.19 31.41
C ILE A 182 -8.04 -36.06 32.00
N GLU A 183 -6.77 -35.73 31.77
CA GLU A 183 -5.65 -36.51 32.34
C GLU A 183 -5.65 -36.47 33.87
N LYS A 184 -5.89 -35.29 34.47
CA LYS A 184 -6.01 -35.15 35.92
C LYS A 184 -7.16 -36.00 36.49
N LEU A 185 -8.34 -35.95 35.87
CA LEU A 185 -9.48 -36.76 36.32
C LEU A 185 -9.22 -38.25 36.18
N LYS A 186 -8.49 -38.69 35.14
CA LYS A 186 -8.08 -40.10 35.01
C LYS A 186 -7.16 -40.52 36.15
N GLU A 187 -6.21 -39.68 36.52
CA GLU A 187 -5.30 -39.93 37.64
C GLU A 187 -6.07 -39.99 38.97
N GLU A 188 -6.96 -39.03 39.24
CA GLU A 188 -7.81 -39.03 40.44
C GLU A 188 -8.70 -40.28 40.52
N VAL A 189 -9.25 -40.74 39.39
CA VAL A 189 -10.03 -41.97 39.33
C VAL A 189 -9.15 -43.19 39.61
N ALA A 190 -7.95 -43.27 39.04
CA ALA A 190 -7.00 -44.36 39.30
C ALA A 190 -6.62 -44.43 40.79
N ASP A 191 -6.32 -43.29 41.42
CA ASP A 191 -6.00 -43.21 42.85
C ASP A 191 -7.16 -43.69 43.73
N LEU A 192 -8.39 -43.33 43.39
CA LEU A 192 -9.58 -43.78 44.11
C LEU A 192 -9.78 -45.29 43.96
N TYR A 193 -9.53 -45.85 42.77
CA TYR A 193 -9.59 -47.29 42.55
C TYR A 193 -8.55 -48.05 43.39
N GLU A 194 -7.32 -47.53 43.48
CA GLU A 194 -6.28 -48.13 44.33
C GLU A 194 -6.69 -48.07 45.81
N LYS A 195 -7.15 -46.91 46.31
CA LYS A 195 -7.65 -46.78 47.69
C LYS A 195 -8.77 -47.77 47.99
N TYR A 196 -9.74 -47.91 47.08
CA TYR A 196 -10.82 -48.87 47.22
C TYR A 196 -10.31 -50.32 47.28
N ARG A 197 -9.31 -50.68 46.46
CA ARG A 197 -8.67 -52.01 46.52
C ARG A 197 -7.97 -52.24 47.86
N PHE A 198 -7.16 -51.29 48.32
CA PHE A 198 -6.49 -51.38 49.62
C PHE A 198 -7.50 -51.56 50.77
N GLU A 199 -8.59 -50.80 50.76
CA GLU A 199 -9.65 -50.93 51.77
C GLU A 199 -10.34 -52.30 51.69
N ALA A 200 -10.64 -52.79 50.48
CA ALA A 200 -11.25 -54.10 50.30
C ALA A 200 -10.33 -55.24 50.81
N ASP A 201 -9.02 -55.14 50.56
CA ASP A 201 -8.04 -56.12 51.01
C ASP A 201 -7.83 -56.04 52.53
N ALA A 202 -7.80 -54.84 53.12
CA ALA A 202 -7.77 -54.65 54.58
C ALA A 202 -9.03 -55.24 55.26
N ARG A 203 -10.22 -55.05 54.67
CA ARG A 203 -11.47 -55.66 55.16
C ARG A 203 -11.42 -57.18 55.10
N LYS A 204 -10.87 -57.77 54.03
CA LYS A 204 -10.69 -59.24 53.94
C LYS A 204 -9.76 -59.76 55.04
N LEU A 205 -8.66 -59.06 55.30
CA LEU A 205 -7.71 -59.43 56.36
C LEU A 205 -8.35 -59.32 57.73
N LEU A 206 -9.08 -58.23 58.02
CA LEU A 206 -9.81 -58.08 59.28
C LEU A 206 -10.87 -59.17 59.50
N ILE A 207 -11.57 -59.59 58.43
CA ILE A 207 -12.51 -60.71 58.50
C ILE A 207 -11.78 -62.03 58.79
N ALA A 208 -10.60 -62.25 58.20
CA ALA A 208 -9.78 -63.42 58.49
C ALA A 208 -9.33 -63.42 59.96
N ASP A 209 -8.75 -62.32 60.45
CA ASP A 209 -8.33 -62.14 61.84
C ASP A 209 -9.49 -62.33 62.82
N TYR A 210 -10.66 -61.75 62.52
CA TYR A 210 -11.87 -61.94 63.34
C TYR A 210 -12.29 -63.40 63.42
N ASN A 211 -12.23 -64.13 62.30
CA ASN A 211 -12.55 -65.55 62.28
C ASN A 211 -11.50 -66.36 63.06
N GLU A 212 -10.21 -66.04 62.96
CA GLU A 212 -9.14 -66.66 63.74
C GLU A 212 -9.32 -66.41 65.25
N LEU A 213 -9.58 -65.17 65.65
CA LEU A 213 -9.87 -64.80 67.05
C LEU A 213 -11.14 -65.46 67.56
N LYS A 214 -12.18 -65.60 66.73
CA LYS A 214 -13.38 -66.33 67.12
C LYS A 214 -13.07 -67.81 67.38
N ILE A 215 -12.20 -68.41 66.57
CA ILE A 215 -11.73 -69.79 66.77
C ILE A 215 -10.86 -69.87 68.04
N SER A 216 -9.90 -68.94 68.24
CA SER A 216 -9.04 -68.91 69.44
C SER A 216 -9.83 -68.62 70.71
N GLY A 217 -10.75 -67.65 70.71
CA GLY A 217 -11.60 -67.32 71.86
C GLY A 217 -12.54 -68.46 72.25
N GLN A 218 -13.01 -69.25 71.28
CA GLN A 218 -13.70 -70.52 71.58
C GLN A 218 -12.78 -71.57 72.23
N ASN A 219 -11.46 -71.47 72.02
CA ASN A 219 -10.46 -72.29 72.70
C ASN A 219 -9.99 -71.67 74.05
N ASP A 220 -10.08 -70.34 74.19
CA ASP A 220 -9.57 -69.54 75.33
C ASP A 220 -10.64 -69.19 76.39
N ASP A 221 -11.89 -69.65 76.28
CA ASP A 221 -12.88 -69.75 77.38
C ASP A 221 -12.37 -70.60 78.59
N GLN A 222 -11.06 -70.85 78.68
CA GLN A 222 -10.38 -71.56 79.74
C GLN A 222 -9.42 -70.73 80.57
N GLN A 223 -8.98 -69.51 80.20
CA GLN A 223 -7.99 -68.76 81.01
C GLN A 223 -8.09 -67.22 80.88
N ASP A 224 -8.55 -66.55 81.95
CA ASP A 224 -8.49 -65.09 82.14
C ASP A 224 -7.24 -64.68 82.95
N GLU A 225 -6.47 -63.66 82.53
CA GLU A 225 -5.66 -62.86 83.47
C GLU A 225 -5.32 -61.42 82.98
N GLU A 226 -5.76 -60.46 83.81
CA GLU A 226 -5.17 -59.19 84.29
C GLU A 226 -4.34 -58.24 83.38
N VAL A 227 -4.80 -56.99 83.25
CA VAL A 227 -4.13 -55.88 82.53
C VAL A 227 -3.21 -55.09 83.47
N VAL A 228 -1.91 -55.16 83.23
CA VAL A 228 -0.84 -54.39 83.89
C VAL A 228 -0.64 -53.05 83.17
N ILE A 229 -0.54 -51.95 83.93
CA ILE A 229 -0.19 -50.61 83.40
C ILE A 229 1.30 -50.62 82.99
N GLU A 230 1.55 -50.76 81.68
CA GLU A 230 2.89 -50.78 81.10
C GLU A 230 3.53 -49.38 81.08
N LYS A 231 4.70 -49.26 81.71
CA LYS A 231 5.67 -48.22 81.37
C LYS A 231 6.13 -48.51 79.94
N GLU A 232 5.93 -47.58 78.99
CA GLU A 232 6.24 -47.80 77.57
C GLU A 232 7.61 -48.48 77.40
N ASP A 233 7.57 -49.66 76.76
CA ASP A 233 8.71 -50.53 76.55
C ASP A 233 9.88 -49.74 75.92
N PRO A 234 11.11 -49.85 76.45
CA PRO A 234 12.30 -49.25 75.85
C PRO A 234 12.49 -49.57 74.35
N VAL A 235 11.89 -50.66 73.85
CA VAL A 235 11.84 -50.97 72.41
C VAL A 235 10.91 -50.02 71.65
N ILE A 236 9.74 -49.68 72.19
CA ILE A 236 8.80 -48.71 71.59
C ILE A 236 9.45 -47.32 71.54
N LEU A 237 10.17 -46.92 72.58
CA LEU A 237 10.92 -45.66 72.58
C LEU A 237 12.02 -45.64 71.52
N LYS A 238 12.74 -46.76 71.32
CA LYS A 238 13.69 -46.89 70.22
C LYS A 238 13.02 -46.78 68.85
N LEU A 239 11.86 -47.40 68.67
CA LEU A 239 11.11 -47.34 67.42
C LEU A 239 10.62 -45.90 67.12
N LYS A 240 10.08 -45.21 68.13
CA LYS A 240 9.70 -43.79 68.02
C LYS A 240 10.91 -42.91 67.66
N LEU A 241 12.07 -43.18 68.26
CA LEU A 241 13.31 -42.46 67.96
C LEU A 241 13.82 -42.73 66.53
N VAL A 242 13.70 -43.95 66.03
CA VAL A 242 14.03 -44.28 64.63
C VAL A 242 13.09 -43.54 63.68
N ARG A 243 11.78 -43.57 63.93
CA ARG A 243 10.79 -42.86 63.12
C ARG A 243 11.03 -41.33 63.11
N ALA A 244 11.34 -40.74 64.26
CA ALA A 244 11.67 -39.32 64.36
C ALA A 244 12.95 -38.95 63.59
N LYS A 245 13.96 -39.83 63.56
CA LYS A 245 15.16 -39.63 62.72
C LYS A 245 14.87 -39.70 61.23
N GLU A 246 13.94 -40.56 60.85
CA GLU A 246 13.51 -40.75 59.46
C GLU A 246 12.69 -39.55 58.97
N GLU A 247 11.77 -39.05 59.80
CA GLU A 247 11.02 -37.80 59.55
C GLU A 247 11.97 -36.60 59.41
N LEU A 248 12.98 -36.49 60.28
CA LEU A 248 14.01 -35.45 60.17
C LEU A 248 14.79 -35.56 58.86
N HIS A 249 15.10 -36.78 58.42
CA HIS A 249 15.80 -37.00 57.16
C HIS A 249 14.95 -36.58 55.96
N ILE A 250 13.65 -36.91 55.97
CA ILE A 250 12.69 -36.51 54.92
C ILE A 250 12.58 -34.98 54.86
N ALA A 251 12.40 -34.32 56.01
CA ALA A 251 12.31 -32.87 56.08
C ALA A 251 13.59 -32.18 55.56
N LYS A 252 14.77 -32.71 55.92
CA LYS A 252 16.05 -32.21 55.40
C LYS A 252 16.19 -32.40 53.89
N LYS A 253 15.74 -33.54 53.37
CA LYS A 253 15.76 -33.80 51.94
C LYS A 253 14.85 -32.81 51.19
N HIS A 254 13.63 -32.60 51.69
CA HIS A 254 12.70 -31.63 51.10
C HIS A 254 13.25 -30.20 51.13
N LEU A 255 13.89 -29.80 52.24
CA LEU A 255 14.56 -28.51 52.32
C LEU A 255 15.68 -28.37 51.27
N ASN A 256 16.47 -29.42 51.07
CA ASN A 256 17.53 -29.42 50.06
C ASN A 256 16.97 -29.40 48.63
N GLU A 257 15.84 -30.06 48.36
CA GLU A 257 15.14 -30.01 47.07
C GLU A 257 14.64 -28.59 46.79
N VAL A 258 13.94 -27.95 47.74
CA VAL A 258 13.52 -26.55 47.64
C VAL A 258 14.72 -25.61 47.46
N MET A 259 15.80 -25.82 48.21
CA MET A 259 17.03 -25.03 48.05
C MET A 259 17.70 -25.26 46.69
N ALA A 260 17.56 -26.42 46.06
CA ALA A 260 18.10 -26.69 44.72
C ALA A 260 17.21 -26.05 43.64
N ASP A 261 15.89 -26.18 43.78
CA ASP A 261 14.92 -25.63 42.84
C ASP A 261 14.93 -24.09 42.83
N TYR A 262 15.05 -23.47 44.00
CA TYR A 262 15.02 -22.01 44.15
C TYR A 262 16.40 -21.37 44.33
N GLY A 263 17.44 -22.13 44.66
CA GLY A 263 18.80 -21.59 44.86
C GLY A 263 19.55 -21.30 43.57
N GLY A 264 19.14 -21.93 42.45
CA GLY A 264 19.70 -21.67 41.12
C GLY A 264 18.91 -20.67 40.26
N ASP A 265 17.63 -20.45 40.58
CA ASP A 265 16.71 -19.60 39.81
C ASP A 265 16.52 -18.20 40.44
N VAL A 266 17.59 -17.69 41.06
CA VAL A 266 17.68 -16.29 41.46
C VAL A 266 18.44 -15.57 40.36
N VAL A 267 17.73 -14.73 39.60
CA VAL A 267 18.33 -13.86 38.58
C VAL A 267 19.47 -13.07 39.25
N PRO A 268 20.73 -13.20 38.76
CA PRO A 268 21.85 -12.45 39.30
C PRO A 268 21.51 -10.97 39.33
N LYS A 269 21.85 -10.29 40.43
CA LYS A 269 21.51 -8.86 40.65
C LYS A 269 21.94 -7.98 39.47
N GLU A 270 23.04 -8.31 38.82
CA GLU A 270 23.56 -7.62 37.64
C GLU A 270 22.65 -7.76 36.42
N GLU A 271 22.08 -8.94 36.17
CA GLU A 271 21.12 -9.16 35.08
C GLU A 271 19.81 -8.43 35.35
N TYR A 272 19.36 -8.43 36.61
CA TYR A 272 18.21 -7.65 37.04
C TYR A 272 18.43 -6.15 36.81
N GLU A 273 19.56 -5.60 37.26
CA GLU A 273 19.92 -4.20 37.07
C GLU A 273 20.05 -3.83 35.58
N LEU A 274 20.58 -4.74 34.77
CA LEU A 274 20.67 -4.56 33.32
C LEU A 274 19.27 -4.51 32.68
N ILE A 275 18.39 -5.46 33.02
CA ILE A 275 17.00 -5.49 32.55
C ILE A 275 16.27 -4.23 33.00
N GLU A 276 16.42 -3.83 34.26
CA GLU A 276 15.80 -2.62 34.80
C GLU A 276 16.29 -1.36 34.07
N SER A 277 17.60 -1.24 33.82
CA SER A 277 18.15 -0.11 33.06
C SER A 277 17.66 -0.08 31.60
N SER A 278 17.48 -1.25 30.98
CA SER A 278 16.94 -1.36 29.62
C SER A 278 15.46 -0.99 29.56
N TYR A 279 14.69 -1.41 30.57
CA TYR A 279 13.29 -1.06 30.74
C TYR A 279 13.13 0.46 30.92
N ARG A 280 13.95 1.08 31.78
CA ARG A 280 13.94 2.53 32.00
C ARG A 280 14.26 3.33 30.73
N LYS A 281 15.19 2.85 29.90
CA LYS A 281 15.49 3.47 28.60
C LYS A 281 14.29 3.36 27.64
N ALA A 282 13.69 2.18 27.53
CA ALA A 282 12.51 1.96 26.70
C ALA A 282 11.32 2.80 27.15
N GLU A 283 11.13 2.97 28.47
CA GLU A 283 10.11 3.83 29.07
C GLU A 283 10.32 5.30 28.68
N SER A 284 11.54 5.80 28.78
CA SER A 284 11.88 7.18 28.35
C SER A 284 11.67 7.39 26.84
N GLU A 285 12.10 6.45 26.00
CA GLU A 285 11.88 6.50 24.55
C GLU A 285 10.39 6.53 24.21
N LEU A 286 9.59 5.71 24.89
CA LEU A 286 8.13 5.69 24.72
C LEU A 286 7.52 7.05 25.05
N ASP A 287 7.94 7.69 26.14
CA ASP A 287 7.42 8.99 26.53
C ASP A 287 7.83 10.11 25.56
N THR A 288 9.06 10.08 25.02
CA THR A 288 9.44 11.01 23.95
C THR A 288 8.60 10.81 22.68
N LYS A 289 8.28 9.57 22.31
CA LYS A 289 7.42 9.27 21.16
C LYS A 289 5.98 9.71 21.38
N LYS A 290 5.43 9.51 22.58
CA LYS A 290 4.11 10.06 22.94
C LYS A 290 4.08 11.58 22.82
N ALA A 291 5.11 12.28 23.30
CA ALA A 291 5.20 13.74 23.18
C ALA A 291 5.26 14.18 21.70
N GLN A 292 6.05 13.50 20.87
CA GLN A 292 6.10 13.75 19.42
C GLN A 292 4.75 13.51 18.74
N CYS A 293 4.02 12.46 19.11
CA CYS A 293 2.67 12.21 18.60
C CYS A 293 1.67 13.31 19.03
N ALA A 294 1.74 13.76 20.28
CA ALA A 294 0.89 14.86 20.76
C ALA A 294 1.15 16.15 19.96
N SER A 295 2.42 16.52 19.78
CA SER A 295 2.81 17.67 18.97
C SER A 295 2.35 17.54 17.50
N ALA A 296 2.49 16.37 16.88
CA ALA A 296 2.01 16.15 15.52
C ALA A 296 0.47 16.25 15.39
N ILE A 297 -0.27 15.85 16.43
CA ILE A 297 -1.74 16.02 16.49
C ILE A 297 -2.11 17.51 16.56
N GLU A 298 -1.38 18.30 17.34
CA GLU A 298 -1.58 19.76 17.41
C GLU A 298 -1.29 20.43 16.06
N GLU A 299 -0.19 20.08 15.40
CA GLU A 299 0.15 20.57 14.06
C GLU A 299 -0.92 20.21 13.03
N TYR A 300 -1.41 18.96 13.06
CA TYR A 300 -2.49 18.52 12.19
C TYR A 300 -3.78 19.33 12.43
N ASN A 301 -4.14 19.57 13.68
CA ASN A 301 -5.31 20.37 14.03
C ASN A 301 -5.16 21.81 13.54
N LEU A 302 -3.96 22.40 13.66
CA LEU A 302 -3.67 23.74 13.15
C LEU A 302 -3.79 23.80 11.62
N LEU A 303 -3.19 22.83 10.91
CA LEU A 303 -3.28 22.75 9.46
C LEU A 303 -4.73 22.59 8.98
N LEU A 304 -5.52 21.82 9.72
CA LEU A 304 -6.95 21.65 9.44
C LEU A 304 -7.73 22.96 9.59
N ILE A 305 -7.40 23.78 10.60
CA ILE A 305 -7.98 25.12 10.76
C ILE A 305 -7.60 26.01 9.57
N MET A 306 -6.31 26.05 9.21
CA MET A 306 -5.82 26.84 8.08
C MET A 306 -6.48 26.43 6.75
N TYR A 307 -6.63 25.13 6.50
CA TYR A 307 -7.29 24.62 5.31
C TYR A 307 -8.74 25.10 5.21
N LYS A 308 -9.50 25.05 6.33
CA LYS A 308 -10.88 25.56 6.38
C LYS A 308 -10.96 27.06 6.11
N GLU A 309 -9.98 27.84 6.56
CA GLU A 309 -9.92 29.28 6.26
C GLU A 309 -9.61 29.56 4.79
N LEU A 310 -8.68 28.82 4.18
CA LEU A 310 -8.41 28.92 2.74
C LEU A 310 -9.63 28.55 1.90
N GLU A 311 -10.36 27.51 2.29
CA GLU A 311 -11.60 27.11 1.64
C GLU A 311 -12.66 28.23 1.70
N ARG A 312 -12.80 28.91 2.86
CA ARG A 312 -13.67 30.07 2.98
C ARG A 312 -13.24 31.22 2.07
N ARG A 313 -11.93 31.53 2.02
CA ARG A 313 -11.40 32.58 1.13
C ARG A 313 -11.63 32.26 -0.35
N GLY A 314 -11.47 30.99 -0.74
CA GLY A 314 -11.77 30.52 -2.09
C GLY A 314 -13.23 30.76 -2.46
N LYS A 315 -14.17 30.38 -1.59
CA LYS A 315 -15.61 30.64 -1.79
C LYS A 315 -15.91 32.13 -1.92
N SER A 316 -15.33 32.98 -1.07
CA SER A 316 -15.48 34.42 -1.18
C SER A 316 -14.88 35.00 -2.48
N MET A 317 -13.77 34.42 -2.98
CA MET A 317 -13.17 34.82 -4.25
C MET A 317 -14.06 34.44 -5.44
N GLU A 318 -14.62 33.23 -5.44
CA GLU A 318 -15.60 32.79 -6.45
C GLU A 318 -16.85 33.69 -6.43
N GLU A 319 -17.34 34.07 -5.26
CA GLU A 319 -18.46 35.01 -5.13
C GLU A 319 -18.13 36.39 -5.72
N LEU A 320 -16.92 36.91 -5.45
CA LEU A 320 -16.44 38.16 -6.05
C LEU A 320 -16.33 38.06 -7.58
N GLU A 321 -15.85 36.94 -8.11
CA GLU A 321 -15.80 36.71 -9.56
C GLU A 321 -17.19 36.62 -10.18
N ARG A 322 -18.14 35.94 -9.54
CA ARG A 322 -19.55 35.90 -9.97
C ARG A 322 -20.15 37.31 -9.99
N ILE A 323 -19.90 38.11 -8.96
CA ILE A 323 -20.35 39.51 -8.91
C ILE A 323 -19.73 40.31 -10.07
N LYS A 324 -18.42 40.20 -10.31
CA LYS A 324 -17.75 40.86 -11.44
C LYS A 324 -18.34 40.45 -12.79
N GLN A 325 -18.56 39.15 -13.00
CA GLN A 325 -19.17 38.63 -14.23
C GLN A 325 -20.61 39.12 -14.41
N SER A 326 -21.38 39.24 -13.32
CA SER A 326 -22.76 39.77 -13.36
C SER A 326 -22.83 41.31 -13.50
N ALA A 327 -21.79 42.02 -13.04
CA ALA A 327 -21.68 43.48 -13.11
C ALA A 327 -21.09 43.98 -14.43
N THR A 328 -20.51 43.08 -15.24
CA THR A 328 -20.09 43.43 -16.61
C THR A 328 -21.33 43.37 -17.51
N PRO A 329 -21.79 44.48 -18.10
CA PRO A 329 -22.98 44.45 -18.94
C PRO A 329 -22.70 43.57 -20.15
N ARG A 330 -23.47 42.49 -20.35
CA ARG A 330 -23.44 41.75 -21.61
C ARG A 330 -23.79 42.74 -22.72
N SER A 331 -22.87 42.96 -23.65
CA SER A 331 -23.10 43.75 -24.86
C SER A 331 -24.34 43.20 -25.56
N ARG A 332 -25.42 43.99 -25.55
CA ARG A 332 -26.68 43.70 -26.22
C ARG A 332 -26.37 43.56 -27.71
N GLU A 333 -26.42 42.33 -28.23
CA GLU A 333 -26.37 42.09 -29.66
C GLU A 333 -27.53 42.86 -30.32
N VAL A 334 -27.17 43.87 -31.10
CA VAL A 334 -28.07 44.56 -32.02
C VAL A 334 -28.13 43.71 -33.30
N GLY A 335 -29.00 42.71 -33.31
CA GLY A 335 -29.64 42.20 -34.53
C GLY A 335 -30.97 42.97 -34.66
N ARG A 336 -31.19 43.84 -35.66
CA ARG A 336 -31.24 43.61 -37.11
C ARG A 336 -32.37 42.64 -37.49
N ASP A 337 -33.61 43.07 -37.25
CA ASP A 337 -34.78 42.55 -37.96
C ASP A 337 -35.28 43.61 -38.95
N LYS A 338 -35.50 43.13 -40.17
CA LYS A 338 -36.05 43.82 -41.34
C LYS A 338 -37.57 43.87 -41.25
#